data_AF-A0A6B1D226-F1
#
_entry.id   AF-A0A6B1D226-F1
#
_cell.length_a   1.000
_cell.length_b   1.000
_cell.length_c   1.000
_cell.angle_alpha   90.00
_cell.angle_beta   90.00
_cell.angle_gamma   90.00
#
_symmetry.space_group_name_H-M   'P 1'
#
loop_
_entity.id
_entity.type
_entity.pdbx_description
1 polymer ?
#
loop_
_entity_poly.entity_id
_entity_poly.type
_entity_poly.pdbx_seq_one_letter_code
_entity_poly.pdbx_strand_id
1 'polypeptide(L)'
;MPWRKPMNGKIAGVALALASLFALTALQLQAQTPAAAPKTTPTTGPNTEKSNSTSPAPTMTPSPLSSSRDAVLNSALDGDSFTLTFTDNGQDATVHLANVDAPDSVTAAECFGRAAADYAARIVRETPRVSVRTVGDLKDGELSAYLVTPEGYLLNEQIVKLGFGRFSDDVLTLFTEGIQASQEKAETEGAGLWRACAETEEPRPCYLFSGAGMDSASKRALHEAFPELSEIQVNLLNVSYDPVQHELIALWHIWADRASRGLRIREYYSLSDCLRIRSELFEHNRR
;
A
#
# COMPACT_ATOMS: atom_id res chain seq x y z
N MET A 1 27.38 61.91 1.57
CA MET A 1 26.55 61.83 0.35
C MET A 1 25.14 61.42 0.74
N PRO A 2 24.12 62.30 0.68
CA PRO A 2 22.75 61.90 0.92
C PRO A 2 21.86 62.25 -0.28
N TRP A 3 21.28 61.24 -0.94
CA TRP A 3 20.13 61.43 -1.80
C TRP A 3 19.12 60.31 -1.52
N ARG A 4 18.21 60.59 -0.58
CA ARG A 4 16.93 59.87 -0.47
C ARG A 4 15.99 60.48 -1.51
N LYS A 5 15.47 59.67 -2.43
CA LYS A 5 14.28 60.02 -3.21
C LYS A 5 13.04 59.40 -2.54
N PRO A 6 11.97 60.17 -2.28
CA PRO A 6 10.67 59.62 -1.92
C PRO A 6 9.91 59.25 -3.19
N MET A 7 9.33 58.04 -3.23
CA MET A 7 8.25 57.73 -4.16
C MET A 7 6.92 57.88 -3.43
N ASN A 8 6.25 59.00 -3.72
CA ASN A 8 4.83 59.18 -3.53
C ASN A 8 4.14 58.68 -4.80
N GLY A 9 3.25 57.69 -4.68
CA GLY A 9 2.55 57.12 -5.83
C GLY A 9 1.25 56.43 -5.41
N LYS A 10 0.22 57.24 -5.27
CA LYS A 10 -1.20 56.93 -5.06
C LYS A 10 -1.64 55.64 -5.77
N ILE A 11 -2.22 54.69 -5.02
CA ILE A 11 -3.34 53.88 -5.50
C ILE A 11 -4.39 53.88 -4.39
N ALA A 12 -5.29 54.85 -4.49
CA ALA A 12 -6.55 54.87 -3.79
C ALA A 12 -7.60 54.22 -4.70
N GLY A 13 -8.42 53.34 -4.12
CA GLY A 13 -9.78 53.08 -4.59
C GLY A 13 -9.94 51.87 -5.50
N VAL A 14 -10.28 50.72 -4.91
CA VAL A 14 -11.48 49.97 -5.31
C VAL A 14 -12.14 49.45 -4.03
N ALA A 15 -13.22 50.13 -3.66
CA ALA A 15 -14.13 49.74 -2.61
C ALA A 15 -15.32 48.98 -3.22
N LEU A 16 -15.84 48.01 -2.47
CA LEU A 16 -17.18 47.42 -2.53
C LEU A 16 -17.65 46.74 -3.84
N ALA A 17 -17.68 45.40 -3.81
CA ALA A 17 -18.73 44.49 -4.29
C ALA A 17 -18.12 43.07 -4.17
N LEU A 18 -18.61 42.07 -3.43
CA LEU A 18 -19.97 41.59 -3.25
C LEU A 18 -20.04 40.86 -1.89
N ALA A 19 -20.78 41.41 -0.95
CA ALA A 19 -21.54 40.60 -0.01
C ALA A 19 -22.79 40.10 -0.75
N SER A 20 -23.30 38.91 -0.39
CA SER A 20 -24.52 38.24 -0.89
C SER A 20 -24.30 37.03 -1.79
N LEU A 21 -23.84 35.91 -1.22
CA LEU A 21 -24.33 34.58 -1.62
C LEU A 21 -24.21 33.57 -0.45
N PHE A 22 -24.73 33.95 0.72
CA PHE A 22 -24.97 33.06 1.86
C PHE A 22 -26.46 33.06 2.16
N ALA A 23 -27.25 32.40 1.30
CA ALA A 23 -28.63 32.03 1.61
C ALA A 23 -29.06 30.88 0.69
N LEU A 24 -29.65 29.85 1.30
CA LEU A 24 -30.25 28.65 0.71
C LEU A 24 -29.32 27.50 0.30
N THR A 25 -28.90 26.72 1.32
CA THR A 25 -28.91 25.24 1.26
C THR A 25 -29.16 24.70 2.67
N ALA A 26 -30.26 25.13 3.27
CA ALA A 26 -30.90 24.37 4.35
C ALA A 26 -31.95 23.45 3.71
N LEU A 27 -32.08 22.25 4.29
CA LEU A 27 -33.13 21.26 4.04
C LEU A 27 -32.86 20.20 2.95
N GLN A 28 -32.05 19.20 3.31
CA GLN A 28 -32.33 17.82 2.91
C GLN A 28 -31.72 16.82 3.89
N LEU A 29 -32.22 16.84 5.13
CA LEU A 29 -32.10 15.70 6.05
C LEU A 29 -33.21 14.70 5.68
N GLN A 30 -32.96 13.85 4.69
CA GLN A 30 -33.78 12.65 4.51
C GLN A 30 -33.35 11.63 5.57
N ALA A 31 -34.22 11.41 6.55
CA ALA A 31 -34.13 10.30 7.48
C ALA A 31 -34.23 8.98 6.69
N GLN A 32 -33.08 8.32 6.49
CA GLN A 32 -33.07 6.93 6.02
C GLN A 32 -33.40 6.03 7.21
N THR A 33 -34.60 5.48 7.20
CA THR A 33 -35.01 4.36 8.05
C THR A 33 -34.05 3.18 7.86
N PRO A 34 -33.49 2.61 8.93
CA PRO A 34 -32.70 1.38 8.84
C PRO A 34 -33.61 0.23 8.39
N ALA A 35 -33.29 -0.39 7.25
CA ALA A 35 -33.88 -1.66 6.85
C ALA A 35 -33.45 -2.74 7.86
N ALA A 36 -34.44 -3.46 8.38
CA ALA A 36 -34.27 -4.54 9.34
C ALA A 36 -33.32 -5.62 8.79
N ALA A 37 -32.30 -5.96 9.57
CA ALA A 37 -31.40 -7.07 9.30
C ALA A 37 -32.15 -8.42 9.34
N PRO A 38 -31.92 -9.34 8.40
CA PRO A 38 -32.40 -10.71 8.49
C PRO A 38 -31.62 -11.46 9.57
N LYS A 39 -32.35 -12.02 10.55
CA LYS A 39 -31.84 -12.99 11.52
C LYS A 39 -31.45 -14.28 10.79
N THR A 40 -30.16 -14.59 10.72
CA THR A 40 -29.67 -15.91 10.33
C THR A 40 -29.39 -16.74 11.58
N THR A 41 -30.03 -17.90 11.60
CA THR A 41 -29.95 -18.95 12.63
C THR A 41 -28.57 -19.61 12.64
N PRO A 42 -28.01 -19.95 13.81
CA PRO A 42 -26.79 -20.74 13.90
C PRO A 42 -27.10 -22.23 13.63
N THR A 43 -26.53 -22.78 12.56
CA THR A 43 -26.50 -24.23 12.32
C THR A 43 -25.21 -24.81 12.88
N THR A 44 -25.35 -25.55 13.98
CA THR A 44 -24.30 -26.33 14.63
C THR A 44 -24.06 -27.62 13.85
N GLY A 45 -22.86 -27.79 13.28
CA GLY A 45 -22.38 -29.03 12.68
C GLY A 45 -21.05 -29.44 13.31
N PRO A 46 -20.89 -30.72 13.74
CA PRO A 46 -19.64 -31.20 14.32
C PRO A 46 -18.70 -31.62 13.19
N ASN A 47 -17.51 -31.02 13.10
CA ASN A 47 -16.50 -31.50 12.17
C ASN A 47 -15.16 -31.77 12.87
N THR A 48 -15.01 -33.06 13.19
CA THR A 48 -13.81 -33.89 13.11
C THR A 48 -12.47 -33.16 13.03
N GLU A 49 -11.84 -33.08 14.20
CA GLU A 49 -10.49 -32.61 14.45
C GLU A 49 -9.47 -33.55 13.80
N LYS A 50 -8.88 -33.14 12.67
CA LYS A 50 -7.71 -33.78 12.08
C LYS A 50 -6.47 -32.98 12.49
N SER A 51 -5.81 -33.50 13.51
CA SER A 51 -4.53 -33.02 14.04
C SER A 51 -3.48 -32.96 12.94
N ASN A 52 -3.15 -31.74 12.50
CA ASN A 52 -1.98 -31.47 11.67
C ASN A 52 -0.88 -30.89 12.56
N SER A 53 0.23 -31.62 12.56
CA SER A 53 1.47 -31.37 13.30
C SER A 53 1.99 -29.95 13.03
N THR A 54 1.84 -29.08 14.02
CA THR A 54 2.43 -27.75 14.07
C THR A 54 3.95 -27.89 14.19
N SER A 55 4.67 -27.65 13.09
CA SER A 55 6.10 -27.32 13.15
C SER A 55 6.22 -26.01 13.93
N PRO A 56 7.04 -25.93 15.00
CA PRO A 56 7.14 -24.70 15.78
C PRO A 56 7.65 -23.58 14.87
N ALA A 57 6.82 -22.56 14.68
CA ALA A 57 7.23 -21.31 14.08
C ALA A 57 8.45 -20.80 14.85
N PRO A 58 9.47 -20.21 14.18
CA PRO A 58 10.58 -19.60 14.88
C PRO A 58 10.01 -18.58 15.86
N THR A 59 10.19 -18.85 17.15
CA THR A 59 9.89 -17.90 18.22
C THR A 59 10.86 -16.74 18.06
N MET A 60 10.50 -15.75 17.25
CA MET A 60 11.15 -14.44 17.26
C MET A 60 10.90 -13.88 18.65
N THR A 61 11.91 -14.00 19.51
CA THR A 61 11.87 -13.36 20.82
C THR A 61 11.74 -11.87 20.53
N PRO A 62 10.63 -11.20 20.89
CA PRO A 62 10.46 -9.79 20.60
C PRO A 62 11.62 -9.06 21.28
N SER A 63 12.46 -8.41 20.48
CA SER A 63 13.57 -7.65 21.00
C SER A 63 13.01 -6.66 22.04
N PRO A 64 13.53 -6.65 23.29
CA PRO A 64 12.96 -5.83 24.33
C PRO A 64 12.99 -4.38 23.87
N LEU A 65 11.81 -3.77 23.84
CA LEU A 65 11.65 -2.37 23.49
C LEU A 65 12.54 -1.50 24.36
N SER A 66 13.36 -0.69 23.70
CA SER A 66 14.11 0.35 24.38
C SER A 66 13.15 1.41 24.93
N SER A 67 13.56 2.05 26.03
CA SER A 67 12.90 3.24 26.56
C SER A 67 12.84 4.33 25.50
N SER A 68 11.67 4.97 25.36
CA SER A 68 11.48 6.13 24.46
C SER A 68 12.44 7.25 24.87
N ARG A 69 13.13 7.86 23.90
CA ARG A 69 14.03 9.02 24.11
C ARG A 69 13.59 10.19 23.24
N ASP A 70 13.64 11.40 23.78
CA ASP A 70 13.25 12.59 23.01
C ASP A 70 14.42 13.12 22.17
N ALA A 71 14.12 13.54 20.95
CA ALA A 71 15.09 14.03 19.97
C ALA A 71 14.56 15.22 19.16
N VAL A 72 15.49 15.90 18.47
CA VAL A 72 15.21 16.94 17.48
C VAL A 72 15.67 16.47 16.11
N LEU A 73 14.78 16.49 15.13
CA LEU A 73 15.09 16.25 13.72
C LEU A 73 15.89 17.43 13.15
N ASN A 74 17.03 17.13 12.53
CA ASN A 74 17.93 18.12 11.96
C ASN A 74 17.77 18.23 10.43
N SER A 75 17.62 17.09 9.76
CA SER A 75 17.49 17.02 8.30
C SER A 75 16.84 15.70 7.87
N ALA A 76 16.28 15.67 6.66
CA ALA A 76 15.81 14.47 5.99
C ALA A 76 16.84 14.08 4.93
N LEU A 77 17.23 12.81 4.90
CA LEU A 77 18.16 12.26 3.91
C LEU A 77 17.40 11.84 2.65
N ASP A 78 16.26 11.17 2.84
CA ASP A 78 15.32 10.73 1.82
C ASP A 78 13.87 10.74 2.40
N GLY A 79 12.98 9.87 1.91
CA GLY A 79 11.58 9.81 2.33
C GLY A 79 11.33 9.10 3.67
N ASP A 80 12.27 8.30 4.17
CA ASP A 80 12.13 7.50 5.40
C ASP A 80 13.35 7.56 6.34
N SER A 81 14.37 8.33 5.98
CA SER A 81 15.61 8.45 6.73
C SER A 81 15.87 9.90 7.15
N PHE A 82 16.21 10.10 8.43
CA PHE A 82 16.40 11.41 9.03
C PHE A 82 17.69 11.45 9.85
N THR A 83 18.30 12.62 9.97
CA THR A 83 19.31 12.89 11.00
C THR A 83 18.65 13.56 12.19
N LEU A 84 19.00 13.17 13.42
CA LEU A 84 18.48 13.75 14.64
C LEU A 84 19.55 13.93 15.71
N THR A 85 19.24 14.74 16.73
CA THR A 85 20.04 14.88 17.94
C THR A 85 19.20 14.54 19.16
N PHE A 86 19.65 13.60 19.98
CA PHE A 86 18.98 13.24 21.23
C PHE A 86 19.10 14.35 22.28
N THR A 87 18.00 14.68 22.95
CA THR A 87 17.92 15.83 23.87
C THR A 87 18.52 15.58 25.25
N ASP A 88 18.67 14.31 25.65
CA ASP A 88 19.20 13.89 26.95
C ASP A 88 20.74 13.89 27.00
N ASN A 89 21.41 13.59 25.88
CA ASN A 89 22.87 13.49 25.83
C ASN A 89 23.53 14.27 24.67
N GLY A 90 22.75 14.89 23.79
CA GLY A 90 23.28 15.63 22.63
C GLY A 90 23.91 14.73 21.55
N GLN A 91 23.65 13.41 21.57
CA GLN A 91 24.18 12.48 20.58
C GLN A 91 23.43 12.60 19.26
N ASP A 92 24.19 12.75 18.16
CA ASP A 92 23.65 12.69 16.81
C ASP A 92 23.49 11.24 16.34
N ALA A 93 22.44 11.00 15.56
CA ALA A 93 22.20 9.73 14.88
C ALA A 93 21.46 9.93 13.56
N THR A 94 21.70 9.01 12.63
CA THR A 94 20.83 8.76 11.50
C THR A 94 19.80 7.72 11.89
N VAL A 95 18.53 8.01 11.63
CA VAL A 95 17.41 7.11 11.90
C VAL A 95 16.78 6.70 10.59
N HIS A 96 16.59 5.39 10.42
CA HIS A 96 15.74 4.79 9.40
C HIS A 96 14.40 4.42 10.01
N LEU A 97 13.30 4.82 9.39
CA LEU A 97 11.98 4.50 9.90
C LEU A 97 11.71 3.00 9.80
N ALA A 98 11.51 2.35 10.94
CA ALA A 98 11.16 0.93 10.98
C ALA A 98 9.83 0.67 10.24
N ASN A 99 9.78 -0.41 9.46
CA ASN A 99 8.65 -0.82 8.62
C ASN A 99 8.23 0.16 7.53
N VAL A 100 9.09 1.09 7.14
CA VAL A 100 8.83 2.02 6.04
C VAL A 100 9.94 1.89 5.02
N ASP A 101 9.56 1.85 3.75
CA ASP A 101 10.46 1.90 2.59
C ASP A 101 9.96 3.01 1.66
N ALA A 102 10.68 4.13 1.59
CA ALA A 102 10.34 5.25 0.73
C ALA A 102 11.11 5.20 -0.60
N PRO A 103 10.50 5.63 -1.72
CA PRO A 103 11.20 5.62 -3.00
C PRO A 103 12.45 6.52 -2.96
N ASP A 104 13.58 6.02 -3.47
CA ASP A 104 14.85 6.75 -3.43
C ASP A 104 14.82 7.96 -4.39
N SER A 105 15.22 9.12 -3.89
CA SER A 105 15.25 10.38 -4.65
C SER A 105 16.62 10.74 -5.22
N VAL A 106 17.70 10.09 -4.75
CA VAL A 106 19.08 10.50 -5.02
C VAL A 106 19.82 9.53 -5.93
N THR A 107 19.82 8.22 -5.64
CA THR A 107 20.69 7.28 -6.37
C THR A 107 20.00 6.65 -7.57
N ALA A 108 18.76 6.20 -7.40
CA ALA A 108 17.97 5.58 -8.47
C ALA A 108 16.91 6.51 -9.08
N ALA A 109 16.62 7.65 -8.44
CA ALA A 109 15.57 8.59 -8.82
C ALA A 109 14.24 7.88 -9.12
N GLU A 110 13.78 7.09 -8.16
CA GLU A 110 12.60 6.26 -8.30
C GLU A 110 11.33 7.09 -8.46
N CYS A 111 10.30 6.47 -9.04
CA CYS A 111 9.00 7.10 -9.16
C CYS A 111 8.53 7.58 -7.78
N PHE A 112 8.13 8.85 -7.71
CA PHE A 112 7.67 9.53 -6.50
C PHE A 112 8.73 9.84 -5.43
N GLY A 113 10.00 9.47 -5.63
CA GLY A 113 11.07 9.68 -4.64
C GLY A 113 11.28 11.15 -4.27
N ARG A 114 11.26 12.05 -5.25
CA ARG A 114 11.38 13.49 -4.97
C ARG A 114 10.24 14.03 -4.10
N ALA A 115 9.01 13.59 -4.34
CA ALA A 115 7.86 14.02 -3.55
C ALA A 115 7.93 13.49 -2.11
N ALA A 116 8.40 12.25 -1.93
CA ALA A 116 8.66 11.65 -0.62
C ALA A 116 9.74 12.44 0.16
N ALA A 117 10.87 12.74 -0.48
CA ALA A 117 11.94 13.53 0.14
C ALA A 117 11.47 14.97 0.51
N ASP A 118 10.70 15.63 -0.37
CA ASP A 118 10.16 16.96 -0.08
C ASP A 118 9.17 16.93 1.10
N TYR A 119 8.39 15.85 1.25
CA TYR A 119 7.50 15.62 2.39
C TYR A 119 8.27 15.40 3.69
N ALA A 120 9.30 14.55 3.68
CA ALA A 120 10.18 14.33 4.82
C ALA A 120 10.88 15.63 5.26
N ALA A 121 11.40 16.42 4.30
CA ALA A 121 11.97 17.73 4.58
C ALA A 121 10.96 18.71 5.19
N ARG A 122 9.67 18.59 4.85
CA ARG A 122 8.60 19.39 5.47
C ARG A 122 8.36 18.97 6.92
N ILE A 123 8.36 17.67 7.22
CA ILE A 123 8.26 17.17 8.61
C ILE A 123 9.36 17.79 9.47
N VAL A 124 10.61 17.83 8.99
CA VAL A 124 11.72 18.45 9.75
C VAL A 124 11.44 19.92 10.09
N ARG A 125 10.83 20.67 9.17
CA ARG A 125 10.53 22.10 9.39
C ARG A 125 9.33 22.34 10.30
N GLU A 126 8.29 21.52 10.17
CA GLU A 126 7.00 21.74 10.82
C GLU A 126 6.86 20.99 12.16
N THR A 127 7.56 19.86 12.30
CA THR A 127 7.50 18.98 13.47
C THR A 127 8.91 18.50 13.84
N PRO A 128 9.81 19.42 14.24
CA PRO A 128 11.21 19.07 14.51
C PRO A 128 11.40 18.24 15.79
N ARG A 129 10.44 18.18 16.72
CA ARG A 129 10.59 17.43 17.98
C ARG A 129 9.88 16.09 17.87
N VAL A 130 10.52 15.01 18.29
CA VAL A 130 9.95 13.66 18.27
C VAL A 130 10.39 12.86 19.49
N SER A 131 9.59 11.86 19.86
CA SER A 131 10.01 10.78 20.75
C SER A 131 10.39 9.57 19.91
N VAL A 132 11.57 9.01 20.17
CA VAL A 132 12.21 7.94 19.40
C VAL A 132 12.10 6.64 20.19
N ARG A 133 11.52 5.62 19.57
CA ARG A 133 11.51 4.24 20.08
C ARG A 133 12.36 3.37 19.17
N THR A 134 13.53 2.96 19.64
CA THR A 134 14.48 2.24 18.79
C THR A 134 14.09 0.78 18.64
N VAL A 135 14.42 0.23 17.48
CA VAL A 135 14.35 -1.19 17.18
C VAL A 135 15.77 -1.71 17.06
N GLY A 136 16.28 -2.26 18.17
CA GLY A 136 17.68 -2.64 18.31
C GLY A 136 18.58 -1.49 18.79
N ASP A 137 19.87 -1.73 18.69
CA ASP A 137 20.94 -0.84 19.18
C ASP A 137 21.42 0.11 18.09
N LEU A 138 21.89 1.29 18.52
CA LEU A 138 22.64 2.22 17.66
C LEU A 138 23.94 1.56 17.21
N LYS A 139 24.16 1.47 15.89
CA LYS A 139 25.37 0.91 15.29
C LYS A 139 25.96 1.93 14.32
N ASP A 140 27.21 2.32 14.54
CA ASP A 140 27.95 3.24 13.66
C ASP A 140 27.23 4.58 13.38
N GLY A 141 26.41 5.04 14.33
CA GLY A 141 25.62 6.26 14.19
C GLY A 141 24.26 6.07 13.52
N GLU A 142 23.91 4.84 13.12
CA GLU A 142 22.64 4.48 12.49
C GLU A 142 21.75 3.66 13.44
N LEU A 143 20.43 3.86 13.36
CA LEU A 143 19.45 3.05 14.08
C LEU A 143 18.14 2.96 13.30
N SER A 144 17.39 1.87 13.51
CA SER A 144 15.99 1.77 13.07
C SER A 144 15.05 2.19 14.20
N ALA A 145 14.02 2.98 13.93
CA ALA A 145 13.09 3.41 14.98
C ALA A 145 11.67 3.76 14.51
N TYR A 146 10.79 3.85 15.50
CA TYR A 146 9.51 4.54 15.39
C TYR A 146 9.64 5.96 15.95
N LEU A 147 9.15 6.93 15.19
CA LEU A 147 9.14 8.34 15.59
C LEU A 147 7.72 8.79 15.89
N VAL A 148 7.51 9.33 17.10
CA VAL A 148 6.21 9.82 17.56
C VAL A 148 6.29 11.33 17.77
N THR A 149 5.38 12.06 17.14
CA THR A 149 5.27 13.52 17.29
C THR A 149 4.74 13.92 18.68
N PRO A 150 4.90 15.18 19.12
CA PRO A 150 4.36 15.65 20.40
C PRO A 150 2.83 15.51 20.48
N GLU A 151 2.14 15.54 19.33
CA GLU A 151 0.70 15.34 19.21
C GLU A 151 0.30 13.85 19.27
N GLY A 152 1.26 12.93 19.31
CA GLY A 152 1.03 11.50 19.40
C GLY A 152 0.88 10.78 18.06
N TYR A 153 1.12 11.45 16.93
CA TYR A 153 1.12 10.80 15.62
C TYR A 153 2.40 9.97 15.41
N LEU A 154 2.23 8.75 14.93
CA LEU A 154 3.31 7.88 14.49
C LEU A 154 3.71 8.27 13.05
N LEU A 155 4.91 8.83 12.88
CA LEU A 155 5.39 9.31 11.58
C LEU A 155 5.52 8.16 10.56
N ASN A 156 5.94 6.97 11.01
CA ASN A 156 6.06 5.78 10.16
C ASN A 156 4.74 5.45 9.46
N GLU A 157 3.66 5.36 10.24
CA GLU A 157 2.31 5.12 9.71
C GLU A 157 1.85 6.28 8.81
N GLN A 158 2.13 7.53 9.19
CA GLN A 158 1.71 8.70 8.43
C GLN A 158 2.33 8.75 7.03
N ILE A 159 3.61 8.41 6.90
CA ILE A 159 4.31 8.36 5.60
C ILE A 159 3.65 7.33 4.68
N VAL A 160 3.37 6.13 5.20
CA VAL A 160 2.72 5.06 4.43
C VAL A 160 1.28 5.41 4.08
N LYS A 161 0.50 5.90 5.06
CA LYS A 161 -0.90 6.31 4.89
C LYS A 161 -1.11 7.38 3.82
N LEU A 162 -0.15 8.29 3.66
CA LEU A 162 -0.20 9.35 2.65
C LEU A 162 0.41 8.92 1.31
N GLY A 163 0.95 7.70 1.22
CA GLY A 163 1.57 7.15 0.02
C GLY A 163 2.94 7.75 -0.30
N PHE A 164 3.69 8.21 0.69
CA PHE A 164 5.09 8.65 0.52
C PHE A 164 6.11 7.53 0.74
N GLY A 165 5.66 6.38 1.26
CA GLY A 165 6.44 5.16 1.37
C GLY A 165 5.53 3.93 1.38
N ARG A 166 6.16 2.76 1.32
CA ARG A 166 5.54 1.45 1.44
C ARG A 166 5.82 0.89 2.83
N PHE A 167 4.98 -0.03 3.25
CA PHE A 167 5.27 -0.91 4.36
C PHE A 167 6.41 -1.87 3.97
N SER A 168 7.43 -1.96 4.83
CA SER A 168 8.48 -2.99 4.75
C SER A 168 8.31 -4.00 5.89
N ASP A 169 8.47 -5.28 5.57
CA ASP A 169 8.42 -6.39 6.52
C ASP A 169 9.81 -6.78 7.08
N ASP A 170 10.85 -6.01 6.77
CA ASP A 170 12.23 -6.27 7.22
C ASP A 170 12.36 -6.39 8.75
N VAL A 171 11.46 -5.71 9.47
CA VAL A 171 11.48 -5.63 10.92
C VAL A 171 10.08 -5.86 11.49
N LEU A 172 9.69 -7.10 11.72
CA LEU A 172 8.38 -7.42 12.31
C LEU A 172 8.35 -7.11 13.81
N THR A 173 7.91 -5.89 14.17
CA THR A 173 7.81 -5.48 15.57
C THR A 173 6.52 -4.71 15.88
N LEU A 174 6.59 -3.69 16.75
CA LEU A 174 5.43 -2.89 17.10
C LEU A 174 4.83 -2.19 15.87
N PHE A 175 3.54 -1.90 15.92
CA PHE A 175 2.83 -1.12 14.91
C PHE A 175 2.77 -1.72 13.50
N THR A 176 3.38 -2.89 13.25
CA THR A 176 3.35 -3.62 11.97
C THR A 176 1.94 -3.67 11.36
N GLU A 177 0.95 -4.17 12.12
CA GLU A 177 -0.44 -4.27 11.64
C GLU A 177 -1.05 -2.91 11.27
N GLY A 178 -0.75 -1.86 12.04
CA GLY A 178 -1.28 -0.51 11.79
C GLY A 178 -0.66 0.16 10.57
N ILE A 179 0.65 -0.04 10.35
CA ILE A 179 1.35 0.49 9.19
C ILE A 179 0.91 -0.28 7.93
N GLN A 180 0.80 -1.60 8.00
CA GLN A 180 0.29 -2.42 6.90
C GLN A 180 -1.15 -2.03 6.52
N ALA A 181 -2.05 -1.89 7.50
CA ALA A 181 -3.42 -1.45 7.24
C ALA A 181 -3.48 -0.04 6.63
N SER A 182 -2.54 0.84 6.99
CA SER A 182 -2.41 2.16 6.38
C SER A 182 -1.96 2.10 4.92
N GLN A 183 -1.11 1.14 4.56
CA GLN A 183 -0.76 0.90 3.16
C GLN A 183 -1.99 0.45 2.36
N GLU A 184 -2.71 -0.59 2.83
CA GLU A 184 -3.89 -1.11 2.12
C GLU A 184 -4.92 0.00 1.83
N LYS A 185 -5.09 0.90 2.79
CA LYS A 185 -5.92 2.08 2.62
C LYS A 185 -5.35 3.05 1.58
N ALA A 186 -4.07 3.38 1.66
CA ALA A 186 -3.39 4.26 0.70
C ALA A 186 -3.46 3.71 -0.73
N GLU A 187 -3.31 2.40 -0.91
CA GLU A 187 -3.49 1.70 -2.19
C GLU A 187 -4.92 1.87 -2.70
N THR A 188 -5.92 1.55 -1.86
CA THR A 188 -7.34 1.63 -2.22
C THR A 188 -7.78 3.06 -2.59
N GLU A 189 -7.25 4.06 -1.90
CA GLU A 189 -7.54 5.48 -2.15
C GLU A 189 -6.67 6.09 -3.26
N GLY A 190 -5.70 5.33 -3.79
CA GLY A 190 -4.69 5.82 -4.72
C GLY A 190 -3.96 7.04 -4.17
N ALA A 191 -3.44 6.96 -2.95
CA ALA A 191 -2.69 8.05 -2.32
C ALA A 191 -1.23 8.04 -2.80
N GLY A 192 -0.64 9.23 -2.97
CA GLY A 192 0.78 9.40 -3.28
C GLY A 192 1.29 8.49 -4.42
N LEU A 193 2.30 7.68 -4.10
CA LEU A 193 2.94 6.74 -5.03
C LEU A 193 1.95 5.76 -5.67
N TRP A 194 0.87 5.39 -4.98
CA TRP A 194 -0.11 4.42 -5.49
C TRP A 194 -0.94 4.97 -6.66
N ARG A 195 -1.02 6.29 -6.81
CA ARG A 195 -1.60 6.94 -8.00
C ARG A 195 -0.53 7.40 -8.96
N ALA A 196 0.56 7.96 -8.46
CA ALA A 196 1.61 8.54 -9.29
C ALA A 196 2.40 7.49 -10.09
N CYS A 197 2.54 6.27 -9.55
CA CYS A 197 3.37 5.22 -10.14
C CYS A 197 2.56 4.05 -10.73
N ALA A 198 1.22 4.12 -10.70
CA ALA A 198 0.36 3.07 -11.23
C ALA A 198 0.47 2.89 -12.75
N GLU A 199 0.93 3.91 -13.49
CA GLU A 199 1.03 3.88 -14.95
C GLU A 199 2.34 3.26 -15.47
N THR A 200 3.33 3.01 -14.60
CA THR A 200 4.59 2.37 -15.00
C THR A 200 4.58 0.85 -14.94
N GLU A 201 3.56 0.26 -14.31
CA GLU A 201 3.26 -1.15 -14.54
C GLU A 201 2.27 -1.22 -15.71
N GLU A 202 2.76 -1.44 -16.94
CA GLU A 202 1.88 -1.94 -18.01
C GLU A 202 1.01 -3.05 -17.40
N PRO A 203 -0.31 -3.06 -17.63
CA PRO A 203 -1.18 -4.06 -17.04
C PRO A 203 -0.59 -5.42 -17.39
N ARG A 204 0.07 -6.07 -16.41
CA ARG A 204 0.67 -7.37 -16.64
C ARG A 204 -0.50 -8.23 -17.09
N PRO A 205 -0.51 -8.75 -18.33
CA PRO A 205 -1.55 -9.67 -18.72
C PRO A 205 -1.57 -10.72 -17.61
N CYS A 206 -2.73 -11.00 -17.04
CA CYS A 206 -2.87 -12.18 -16.20
C CYS A 206 -2.54 -13.39 -17.08
N TYR A 207 -1.27 -13.78 -17.15
CA TYR A 207 -0.85 -15.03 -17.73
C TYR A 207 -1.24 -16.11 -16.72
N LEU A 208 -2.54 -16.41 -16.68
CA LEU A 208 -3.09 -17.60 -16.05
C LEU A 208 -2.77 -18.82 -16.92
N PHE A 209 -1.50 -19.14 -17.17
CA PHE A 209 -1.12 -20.45 -17.73
C PHE A 209 0.32 -20.81 -17.36
N SER A 210 0.47 -21.47 -16.21
CA SER A 210 1.59 -22.37 -15.98
C SER A 210 1.30 -23.68 -16.73
N GLY A 211 1.90 -23.84 -17.91
CA GLY A 211 1.82 -25.09 -18.70
C GLY A 211 2.64 -26.26 -18.14
N ALA A 212 3.14 -26.16 -16.91
CA ALA A 212 3.81 -27.26 -16.23
C ALA A 212 2.77 -28.31 -15.80
N GLY A 213 2.66 -29.39 -16.58
CA GLY A 213 1.79 -30.54 -16.28
C GLY A 213 0.63 -30.77 -17.25
N MET A 214 0.42 -29.91 -18.28
CA MET A 214 -0.58 -30.20 -19.30
C MET A 214 -0.17 -31.41 -20.14
N ASP A 215 -1.03 -32.42 -20.17
CA ASP A 215 -0.87 -33.58 -21.02
C ASP A 215 -0.98 -33.20 -22.52
N SER A 216 -0.52 -34.10 -23.38
CA SER A 216 -0.44 -33.87 -24.82
C SER A 216 -1.79 -33.69 -25.52
N ALA A 217 -2.91 -34.06 -24.90
CA ALA A 217 -4.24 -33.79 -25.41
C ALA A 217 -4.69 -32.37 -25.05
N SER A 218 -4.46 -31.97 -23.79
CA SER A 218 -4.72 -30.61 -23.31
C SER A 218 -3.91 -29.55 -24.08
N LYS A 219 -2.64 -29.84 -24.41
CA LYS A 219 -1.82 -28.98 -25.29
C LYS A 219 -2.35 -28.88 -26.71
N ARG A 220 -2.84 -30.00 -27.27
CA ARG A 220 -3.41 -30.04 -28.62
C ARG A 220 -4.71 -29.26 -28.72
N ALA A 221 -5.60 -29.43 -27.74
CA ALA A 221 -6.86 -28.69 -27.67
C ALA A 221 -6.62 -27.18 -27.57
N LEU A 222 -5.59 -26.77 -26.83
CA LEU A 222 -5.22 -25.36 -26.70
C LEU A 222 -4.64 -24.80 -28.01
N HIS A 223 -3.81 -25.56 -28.72
CA HIS A 223 -3.29 -25.18 -30.04
C HIS A 223 -4.37 -25.17 -31.14
N GLU A 224 -5.33 -26.10 -31.10
CA GLU A 224 -6.48 -26.14 -32.03
C GLU A 224 -7.44 -24.98 -31.79
N ALA A 225 -7.68 -24.62 -30.52
CA ALA A 225 -8.55 -23.51 -30.17
C ALA A 225 -7.92 -22.12 -30.43
N PHE A 226 -6.58 -22.03 -30.41
CA PHE A 226 -5.84 -20.77 -30.58
C PHE A 226 -4.61 -20.95 -31.49
N PRO A 227 -4.80 -21.14 -32.81
CA PRO A 227 -3.70 -21.38 -33.75
C PRO A 227 -2.70 -20.21 -33.83
N GLU A 228 -3.15 -19.00 -33.48
CA GLU A 228 -2.37 -17.76 -33.47
C GLU A 228 -1.31 -17.70 -32.35
N LEU A 229 -1.43 -18.54 -31.31
CA LEU A 229 -0.49 -18.56 -30.17
C LEU A 229 0.76 -19.43 -30.41
N SER A 230 0.89 -20.02 -31.59
CA SER A 230 1.97 -20.95 -31.95
C SER A 230 3.38 -20.33 -32.03
N GLU A 231 3.49 -19.00 -31.98
CA GLU A 231 4.78 -18.28 -32.07
C GLU A 231 5.32 -17.72 -30.74
N ILE A 232 4.54 -17.73 -29.65
CA ILE A 232 5.04 -17.25 -28.35
C ILE A 232 5.82 -18.38 -27.69
N GLN A 233 7.15 -18.27 -27.73
CA GLN A 233 8.04 -19.13 -26.95
C GLN A 233 7.73 -19.01 -25.45
N VAL A 234 7.01 -19.99 -24.92
CA VAL A 234 6.82 -20.15 -23.47
C VAL A 234 8.14 -20.66 -22.89
N ASN A 235 9.00 -19.73 -22.44
CA ASN A 235 10.16 -20.08 -21.64
C ASN A 235 9.70 -20.39 -20.21
N LEU A 236 9.83 -21.65 -19.82
CA LEU A 236 9.45 -22.16 -18.50
C LEU A 236 10.62 -21.99 -17.53
N LEU A 237 10.44 -21.17 -16.49
CA LEU A 237 11.26 -21.23 -15.29
C LEU A 237 10.64 -22.20 -14.27
N ASN A 238 11.50 -22.97 -13.63
CA ASN A 238 11.18 -24.02 -12.67
C ASN A 238 10.69 -23.38 -11.35
N VAL A 239 9.43 -23.59 -10.97
CA VAL A 239 8.94 -23.30 -9.61
C VAL A 239 8.18 -24.51 -9.08
N SER A 240 8.49 -24.85 -7.82
CA SER A 240 8.05 -26.01 -7.08
C SER A 240 6.54 -26.09 -6.86
N TYR A 241 6.04 -27.33 -6.75
CA TYR A 241 4.65 -27.78 -6.67
C TYR A 241 3.90 -27.27 -5.42
N ASP A 242 2.69 -26.71 -5.57
CA ASP A 242 1.80 -26.24 -4.49
C ASP A 242 0.34 -26.77 -4.72
N PRO A 243 -0.42 -27.17 -3.67
CA PRO A 243 -1.79 -27.71 -3.73
C PRO A 243 -2.91 -26.86 -4.38
N VAL A 244 -2.65 -25.67 -4.94
CA VAL A 244 -3.65 -24.81 -5.64
C VAL A 244 -4.23 -25.44 -6.93
N GLN A 245 -3.70 -26.58 -7.39
CA GLN A 245 -4.09 -27.19 -8.68
C GLN A 245 -5.57 -27.62 -8.79
N HIS A 246 -6.28 -27.89 -7.70
CA HIS A 246 -7.68 -28.30 -7.77
C HIS A 246 -8.65 -27.13 -8.09
N GLU A 247 -8.32 -25.90 -7.72
CA GLU A 247 -9.15 -24.73 -8.07
C GLU A 247 -8.95 -24.30 -9.54
N LEU A 248 -7.78 -24.57 -10.09
CA LEU A 248 -7.45 -24.25 -11.49
C LEU A 248 -8.18 -25.14 -12.50
N ILE A 249 -8.49 -26.40 -12.14
CA ILE A 249 -9.28 -27.31 -12.99
C ILE A 249 -10.74 -26.85 -13.10
N ALA A 250 -11.31 -26.30 -12.02
CA ALA A 250 -12.66 -25.75 -12.04
C ALA A 250 -12.77 -24.50 -12.95
N LEU A 251 -11.74 -23.64 -12.91
CA LEU A 251 -11.62 -22.47 -13.80
C LEU A 251 -11.50 -22.89 -15.27
N TRP A 252 -10.80 -23.98 -15.56
CA TRP A 252 -10.66 -24.53 -16.92
C TRP A 252 -12.00 -25.01 -17.51
N HIS A 253 -12.82 -25.72 -16.73
CA HIS A 253 -14.12 -26.21 -17.22
C HIS A 253 -15.12 -25.09 -17.52
N ILE A 254 -15.14 -24.03 -16.70
CA ILE A 254 -16.03 -22.87 -16.92
C ILE A 254 -15.57 -22.04 -18.11
N TRP A 255 -14.25 -21.93 -18.30
CA TRP A 255 -13.67 -21.24 -19.45
C TRP A 255 -13.95 -21.98 -20.77
N ALA A 256 -13.81 -23.32 -20.77
CA ALA A 256 -14.15 -24.17 -21.91
C ALA A 256 -15.64 -24.09 -22.27
N ASP A 257 -16.55 -24.03 -21.28
CA ASP A 257 -17.99 -23.85 -21.52
C ASP A 257 -18.29 -22.48 -22.15
N ARG A 258 -17.68 -21.38 -21.66
CA ARG A 258 -17.90 -20.04 -22.24
C ARG A 258 -17.32 -19.88 -23.64
N ALA A 259 -16.15 -20.45 -23.91
CA ALA A 259 -15.55 -20.46 -25.24
C ALA A 259 -16.41 -21.28 -26.23
N SER A 260 -16.99 -22.39 -25.78
CA SER A 260 -17.90 -23.22 -26.60
C SER A 260 -19.18 -22.48 -27.04
N ARG A 261 -19.56 -21.42 -26.31
CA ARG A 261 -20.71 -20.56 -26.61
C ARG A 261 -20.39 -19.36 -27.52
N GLY A 262 -19.19 -19.30 -28.10
CA GLY A 262 -18.84 -18.28 -29.11
C GLY A 262 -18.66 -16.85 -28.58
N LEU A 263 -18.47 -16.70 -27.26
CA LEU A 263 -18.15 -15.40 -26.66
C LEU A 263 -16.72 -15.00 -27.05
N ARG A 264 -16.57 -13.99 -27.92
CA ARG A 264 -15.28 -13.40 -28.25
C ARG A 264 -14.79 -12.57 -27.07
N ILE A 265 -13.77 -13.06 -26.38
CA ILE A 265 -13.08 -12.32 -25.32
C ILE A 265 -12.10 -11.35 -26.01
N ARG A 266 -12.60 -10.17 -26.36
CA ARG A 266 -11.77 -8.98 -26.59
C ARG A 266 -12.18 -7.94 -25.57
N GLU A 267 -11.76 -8.14 -24.33
CA GLU A 267 -11.71 -7.06 -23.35
C GLU A 267 -10.77 -7.51 -22.22
N TYR A 268 -9.78 -6.67 -21.96
CA TYR A 268 -8.83 -6.84 -20.88
C TYR A 268 -9.58 -6.67 -19.56
N TYR A 269 -9.51 -7.67 -18.67
CA TYR A 269 -10.09 -7.53 -17.34
C TYR A 269 -9.15 -6.69 -16.47
N SER A 270 -9.71 -5.69 -15.80
CA SER A 270 -9.01 -4.97 -14.74
C SER A 270 -8.75 -5.90 -13.55
N LEU A 271 -7.77 -5.59 -12.68
CA LEU A 271 -7.55 -6.36 -11.43
C LEU A 271 -8.85 -6.47 -10.59
N SER A 272 -9.66 -5.41 -10.61
CA SER A 272 -10.98 -5.36 -9.97
C SER A 272 -11.96 -6.37 -10.58
N ASP A 273 -11.94 -6.59 -11.89
CA ASP A 273 -12.74 -7.62 -12.54
C ASP A 273 -12.25 -9.03 -12.18
N CYS A 274 -10.94 -9.24 -12.08
CA CYS A 274 -10.37 -10.52 -11.64
C CYS A 274 -10.79 -10.87 -10.20
N LEU A 275 -10.76 -9.90 -9.29
CA LEU A 275 -11.19 -10.09 -7.90
C LEU A 275 -12.71 -10.28 -7.79
N ARG A 276 -13.50 -9.55 -8.59
CA ARG A 276 -14.95 -9.73 -8.67
C ARG A 276 -15.31 -11.13 -9.16
N ILE A 277 -14.70 -11.59 -10.26
CA ILE A 277 -14.90 -12.94 -10.81
C ILE A 277 -14.52 -14.00 -9.78
N ARG A 278 -13.40 -13.84 -9.06
CA ARG A 278 -13.00 -14.74 -7.96
C ARG A 278 -14.05 -14.80 -6.86
N SER A 279 -14.62 -13.65 -6.45
CA SER A 279 -15.64 -13.60 -5.40
C SER A 279 -16.98 -14.22 -5.83
N GLU A 280 -17.39 -13.98 -7.08
CA GLU A 280 -18.62 -14.56 -7.65
C GLU A 280 -18.49 -16.09 -7.79
N LEU A 281 -17.31 -16.61 -8.12
CA LEU A 281 -17.02 -18.04 -8.19
C LEU A 281 -17.03 -18.72 -6.81
N PHE A 282 -16.48 -18.04 -5.80
CA PHE A 282 -16.48 -18.56 -4.42
C PHE A 282 -17.90 -18.69 -3.86
N GLU A 283 -18.77 -17.73 -4.15
CA GLU A 283 -20.19 -17.76 -3.74
C GLU A 283 -21.05 -18.71 -4.59
N HIS A 284 -20.65 -19.01 -5.83
CA HIS A 284 -21.32 -20.01 -6.66
C HIS A 284 -21.04 -21.44 -6.18
N ASN A 285 -19.79 -21.75 -5.80
CA ASN A 285 -19.42 -23.08 -5.28
C ASN A 285 -19.92 -23.37 -3.85
N ARG A 286 -20.42 -22.35 -3.14
CA ARG A 286 -21.09 -22.51 -1.84
C ARG A 286 -22.55 -22.95 -1.95
N ARG A 287 -23.16 -22.87 -3.13
CA ARG A 287 -24.56 -23.27 -3.38
C ARG A 287 -24.60 -24.64 -4.05
#